data_AF-A0A2N2LMK1-F1
#
_entry.id   AF-A0A2N2LMK1-F1
#
_cell.length_a   1.000
_cell.length_b   1.000
_cell.length_c   1.000
_cell.angle_alpha   90.00
_cell.angle_beta   90.00
_cell.angle_gamma   90.00
#
_symmetry.space_group_name_H-M   'P 1'
#
loop_
_entity.id
_entity.type
_entity.pdbx_description
1 polymer ?
#
loop_
_entity_poly.entity_id
_entity_poly.type
_entity_poly.pdbx_seq_one_letter_code
_entity_poly.pdbx_strand_id
1 'polypeptide(L)'
;MTLLQFRNEDARIVYLATVYHLGRPGAESRAVATDAGGQGLQAIYDEVLPRLNQAVIEVEASPQQILRLNDALLGVANELKQFGIANGRTMVPRFAETLHDLFPDTVDEPGVALDLVQHPVMLRNRLAYAIEQARREVESAELDAEIERRAAKKWWQVWRRE
;
A
#
# COMPACT_ATOMS: atom_id res chain seq x y z
N MET A 1 12.50 -6.78 6.48
CA MET A 1 12.26 -5.36 6.20
C MET A 1 13.10 -4.97 5.01
N THR A 2 12.57 -4.13 4.14
CA THR A 2 13.24 -3.62 2.94
C THR A 2 13.25 -2.09 3.02
N LEU A 3 14.42 -1.48 2.85
CA LEU A 3 14.54 -0.03 2.75
C LEU A 3 14.15 0.42 1.34
N LEU A 4 13.11 1.25 1.25
CA LEU A 4 12.65 1.87 0.01
C LEU A 4 13.11 3.32 -0.02
N GLN A 5 13.61 3.77 -1.17
CA GLN A 5 14.01 5.15 -1.38
C GLN A 5 13.12 5.80 -2.45
N PHE A 6 12.56 6.95 -2.13
CA PHE A 6 11.66 7.71 -2.98
C PHE A 6 12.23 9.10 -3.24
N ARG A 7 12.21 9.54 -4.50
CA ARG A 7 12.38 10.96 -4.80
C ARG A 7 11.12 11.72 -4.36
N ASN A 8 11.23 13.03 -4.20
CA ASN A 8 10.11 13.87 -3.79
C ASN A 8 8.80 13.60 -4.56
N GLU A 9 8.88 13.53 -5.89
CA GLU A 9 7.72 13.27 -6.77
C GLU A 9 7.07 11.91 -6.48
N ASP A 10 7.90 10.89 -6.24
CA ASP A 10 7.43 9.54 -5.91
C ASP A 10 6.81 9.50 -4.52
N ALA A 11 7.40 10.21 -3.57
CA ALA A 11 6.90 10.28 -2.21
C ALA A 11 5.49 10.86 -2.14
N ARG A 12 5.16 11.85 -2.99
CA ARG A 12 3.78 12.37 -3.09
C ARG A 12 2.81 11.29 -3.56
N ILE A 13 3.23 10.46 -4.52
CA ILE A 13 2.42 9.34 -5.03
C ILE A 13 2.29 8.23 -3.99
N VAL A 14 3.36 7.92 -3.26
CA VAL A 14 3.32 6.99 -2.12
C VAL A 14 2.34 7.50 -1.06
N TYR A 15 2.42 8.77 -0.70
CA TYR A 15 1.50 9.38 0.26
C TYR A 15 0.05 9.36 -0.22
N LEU A 16 -0.20 9.70 -1.49
CA LEU A 16 -1.54 9.57 -2.07
C LEU A 16 -2.04 8.12 -2.06
N ALA A 17 -1.16 7.14 -2.28
CA ALA A 17 -1.49 5.72 -2.21
C ALA A 17 -1.82 5.26 -0.78
N THR A 18 -1.11 5.75 0.23
CA THR A 18 -1.46 5.44 1.63
C THR A 18 -2.80 6.07 2.00
N VAL A 19 -3.09 7.32 1.60
CA VAL A 19 -4.42 7.93 1.79
C VAL A 19 -5.51 7.12 1.11
N TYR A 20 -5.30 6.72 -0.15
CA TYR A 20 -6.24 5.89 -0.89
C TYR A 20 -6.52 4.57 -0.16
N HIS A 21 -5.48 3.88 0.31
CA HIS A 21 -5.62 2.62 1.04
C HIS A 21 -6.41 2.81 2.34
N LEU A 22 -6.02 3.78 3.16
CA LEU A 22 -6.60 4.05 4.47
C LEU A 22 -8.06 4.53 4.38
N GLY A 23 -8.43 5.20 3.28
CA GLY A 23 -9.80 5.63 3.02
C GLY A 23 -10.77 4.50 2.66
N ARG A 24 -10.27 3.30 2.27
CA ARG A 24 -11.15 2.20 1.85
C ARG A 24 -11.78 1.48 3.06
N PRO A 25 -13.09 1.19 3.04
CA PRO A 25 -13.73 0.42 4.09
C PRO A 25 -13.05 -0.94 4.30
N GLY A 26 -12.65 -1.22 5.55
CA GLY A 26 -12.05 -2.50 5.94
C GLY A 26 -10.57 -2.69 5.62
N ALA A 27 -9.89 -1.69 5.04
CA ALA A 27 -8.47 -1.79 4.65
C ALA A 27 -7.52 -2.19 5.80
N GLU A 28 -7.83 -1.75 7.02
CA GLU A 28 -7.08 -2.08 8.24
C GLU A 28 -7.96 -2.67 9.35
N SER A 29 -8.97 -3.48 9.00
CA SER A 29 -9.80 -4.12 10.04
C SER A 29 -8.96 -5.01 10.96
N ARG A 30 -9.30 -5.04 12.25
CA ARG A 30 -8.61 -5.79 13.32
C ARG A 30 -8.36 -7.27 13.02
N ALA A 31 -9.18 -7.91 12.18
CA ALA A 31 -9.01 -9.32 11.79
C ALA A 31 -7.80 -9.57 10.88
N VAL A 32 -7.31 -8.54 10.17
CA VAL A 32 -6.09 -8.64 9.35
C VAL A 32 -4.83 -8.33 10.17
N ALA A 33 -4.98 -7.75 11.36
CA ALA A 33 -3.88 -7.42 12.26
C ALA A 33 -3.42 -8.60 13.14
N THR A 34 -4.25 -9.64 13.27
CA THR A 34 -4.03 -10.76 14.21
C THR A 34 -3.21 -11.92 13.65
N ASP A 35 -3.06 -12.03 12.33
CA ASP A 35 -2.19 -13.05 11.72
C ASP A 35 -0.80 -12.44 11.44
N ALA A 36 0.10 -12.65 12.41
CA ALA A 36 1.57 -12.63 12.32
C ALA A 36 2.32 -11.39 11.77
N GLY A 37 1.68 -10.27 11.43
CA GLY A 37 2.45 -9.11 10.95
C GLY A 37 1.66 -7.84 10.70
N GLY A 38 0.76 -7.46 11.62
CA GLY A 38 -0.17 -6.34 11.53
C GLY A 38 0.45 -4.96 11.23
N GLN A 39 0.93 -4.77 10.01
CA GLN A 39 1.51 -3.54 9.51
C GLN A 39 0.68 -3.10 8.30
N GLY A 40 -0.35 -2.30 8.60
CA GLY A 40 -1.04 -1.52 7.60
C GLY A 40 -0.13 -0.47 6.96
N LEU A 41 -0.71 0.35 6.09
CA LEU A 41 0.02 1.47 5.48
C LEU A 41 0.08 2.71 6.37
N GLN A 42 -0.56 2.69 7.54
CA GLN A 42 -0.49 3.79 8.51
C GLN A 42 0.95 4.18 8.88
N ALA A 43 1.84 3.20 9.12
CA ALA A 43 3.23 3.49 9.45
C ALA A 43 3.97 4.21 8.31
N ILE A 44 3.72 3.82 7.06
CA ILE A 44 4.29 4.48 5.88
C ILE A 44 3.69 5.89 5.72
N TYR A 45 2.39 6.05 5.97
CA TYR A 45 1.73 7.36 5.98
C TYR A 45 2.40 8.32 6.97
N ASP A 46 2.58 7.88 8.22
CA ASP A 46 3.16 8.69 9.30
C ASP A 46 4.64 9.04 9.05
N GLU A 47 5.37 8.17 8.36
CA GLU A 47 6.78 8.41 8.02
C GLU A 47 6.96 9.36 6.82
N VAL A 48 6.12 9.22 5.79
CA VAL A 48 6.25 9.99 4.54
C VAL A 48 5.73 11.42 4.70
N LEU A 49 4.58 11.62 5.35
CA LEU A 49 3.92 12.94 5.47
C LEU A 49 4.85 14.07 5.96
N PRO A 50 5.55 13.95 7.11
CA PRO A 50 6.40 15.03 7.61
C PRO A 50 7.65 15.27 6.73
N ARG A 51 7.97 14.33 5.83
CA ARG A 51 9.16 14.36 4.98
C ARG A 51 8.86 14.72 3.52
N LEU A 52 7.62 15.04 3.17
CA LEU A 52 7.20 15.36 1.80
C LEU A 52 7.95 16.53 1.15
N ASN A 53 8.66 17.36 1.91
CA ASN A 53 9.49 18.45 1.38
C ASN A 53 10.98 18.08 1.20
N GLN A 54 11.36 16.84 1.52
CA GLN A 54 12.73 16.37 1.37
C GLN A 54 13.00 15.91 -0.08
N ALA A 55 14.23 16.05 -0.54
CA ALA A 55 14.62 15.63 -1.89
C ALA A 55 14.51 14.11 -2.09
N VAL A 56 14.88 13.36 -1.05
CA VAL A 56 14.80 11.89 -0.98
C VAL A 56 14.21 11.52 0.37
N ILE A 57 13.32 10.52 0.37
CA ILE A 57 12.73 9.93 1.56
C ILE A 57 13.07 8.45 1.58
N GLU A 58 13.52 7.98 2.73
CA GLU A 58 13.73 6.56 2.99
C GLU A 58 12.63 6.04 3.91
N VAL A 59 12.11 4.85 3.61
CA VAL A 59 11.03 4.19 4.36
C VAL A 59 11.37 2.73 4.51
N GLU A 60 11.33 2.21 5.73
CA GLU A 60 11.41 0.77 5.95
C GLU A 60 10.03 0.13 5.81
N ALA A 61 9.92 -0.87 4.94
CA ALA A 61 8.67 -1.58 4.71
C ALA A 61 8.82 -3.08 4.93
N SER A 62 7.84 -3.70 5.58
CA SER A 62 7.70 -5.16 5.58
C SER A 62 7.19 -5.67 4.24
N PRO A 63 7.41 -6.96 3.92
CA PRO A 63 6.85 -7.58 2.72
C PRO A 63 5.35 -7.31 2.53
N GLN A 64 4.56 -7.40 3.59
CA GLN A 64 3.12 -7.15 3.56
C GLN A 64 2.80 -5.69 3.22
N GLN A 65 3.55 -4.73 3.75
CA GLN A 65 3.39 -3.32 3.41
C GLN A 65 3.76 -3.03 1.96
N ILE A 66 4.79 -3.68 1.42
CA ILE A 66 5.18 -3.54 0.01
C ILE A 66 4.06 -4.04 -0.91
N LEU A 67 3.47 -5.19 -0.59
CA LEU A 67 2.35 -5.74 -1.36
C LEU A 67 1.09 -4.87 -1.27
N ARG A 68 0.76 -4.36 -0.07
CA ARG A 68 -0.35 -3.41 0.11
C ARG A 68 -0.12 -2.10 -0.64
N LEU A 69 1.11 -1.60 -0.63
CA LEU A 69 1.49 -0.40 -1.37
C LEU A 69 1.36 -0.63 -2.88
N ASN A 70 1.77 -1.79 -3.40
CA ASN A 70 1.56 -2.17 -4.79
C ASN A 70 0.06 -2.12 -5.17
N ASP A 71 -0.81 -2.69 -4.34
CA ASP A 71 -2.25 -2.68 -4.60
C ASP A 71 -2.85 -1.28 -4.50
N ALA A 72 -2.37 -0.48 -3.55
CA ALA A 72 -2.75 0.91 -3.39
C ALA A 72 -2.35 1.77 -4.59
N LEU A 73 -1.15 1.57 -5.15
CA LEU A 73 -0.69 2.28 -6.36
C LEU A 73 -1.59 1.99 -7.58
N LEU A 74 -2.00 0.73 -7.76
CA LEU A 74 -2.97 0.37 -8.80
C LEU A 74 -4.34 1.04 -8.55
N GLY A 75 -4.76 1.08 -7.29
CA GLY A 75 -5.99 1.75 -6.87
C GLY A 75 -5.97 3.26 -7.16
N VAL A 76 -4.88 3.96 -6.82
CA VAL A 76 -4.68 5.38 -7.15
C VAL A 76 -4.73 5.62 -8.65
N ALA A 77 -4.08 4.77 -9.46
CA ALA A 77 -4.12 4.92 -10.91
C ALA A 77 -5.55 4.85 -11.47
N ASN A 78 -6.41 4.03 -10.88
CA ASN A 78 -7.82 3.95 -11.25
C ASN A 78 -8.64 5.13 -10.69
N GLU A 79 -8.37 5.53 -9.44
CA GLU A 79 -9.05 6.64 -8.80
C GLU A 79 -8.77 7.98 -9.51
N LEU A 80 -7.53 8.21 -9.94
CA LEU A 80 -7.16 9.40 -10.75
C LEU A 80 -7.93 9.46 -12.06
N LYS A 81 -8.11 8.32 -12.75
CA LYS A 81 -8.94 8.26 -13.97
C LYS A 81 -10.39 8.62 -13.68
N GLN A 82 -10.94 8.04 -12.62
CA GLN A 82 -12.32 8.29 -12.22
C GLN A 82 -12.51 9.75 -11.80
N PHE A 83 -11.58 10.31 -11.03
CA PHE A 83 -11.58 11.69 -10.60
C PHE A 83 -11.62 12.66 -11.79
N GLY A 84 -10.75 12.46 -12.78
CA GLY A 84 -10.73 13.28 -14.00
C GLY A 84 -12.03 13.16 -14.81
N ILE A 85 -12.52 11.93 -15.03
CA ILE A 85 -13.76 11.68 -15.81
C ILE A 85 -15.00 12.20 -15.08
N ALA A 86 -15.04 12.08 -13.76
CA ALA A 86 -16.16 12.49 -12.91
C ALA A 86 -16.09 13.98 -12.51
N ASN A 87 -15.21 14.76 -13.13
CA ASN A 87 -15.03 16.18 -12.90
C ASN A 87 -14.78 16.52 -11.42
N GLY A 88 -13.79 15.86 -10.83
CA GLY A 88 -13.32 16.11 -9.47
C GLY A 88 -14.05 15.35 -8.36
N ARG A 89 -14.93 14.40 -8.71
CA ARG A 89 -15.67 13.60 -7.72
C ARG A 89 -14.96 12.28 -7.43
N THR A 90 -14.91 11.90 -6.16
CA THR A 90 -14.37 10.63 -5.66
C THR A 90 -15.20 10.14 -4.49
N MET A 91 -15.27 8.82 -4.33
CA MET A 91 -15.88 8.18 -3.15
C MET A 91 -14.85 7.84 -2.08
N VAL A 92 -13.56 8.04 -2.35
CA VAL A 92 -12.48 7.75 -1.40
C VAL A 92 -12.31 8.94 -0.46
N PRO A 93 -12.52 8.75 0.86
CA PRO A 93 -12.39 9.82 1.83
C PRO A 93 -11.02 10.51 1.75
N ARG A 94 -11.03 11.85 1.83
CA ARG A 94 -9.83 12.71 1.80
C ARG A 94 -8.99 12.63 0.52
N PHE A 95 -9.37 11.83 -0.48
CA PHE A 95 -8.59 11.68 -1.70
C PHE A 95 -8.53 12.97 -2.51
N ALA A 96 -9.68 13.62 -2.73
CA ALA A 96 -9.75 14.89 -3.46
C ALA A 96 -8.91 15.99 -2.77
N GLU A 97 -9.13 16.18 -1.47
CA GLU A 97 -8.38 17.14 -0.65
C GLU A 97 -6.87 16.90 -0.74
N THR A 98 -6.45 15.64 -0.56
CA THR A 98 -5.03 15.28 -0.63
C THR A 98 -4.45 15.45 -2.03
N LEU A 99 -5.22 15.13 -3.08
CA LEU A 99 -4.79 15.31 -4.46
C LEU A 99 -4.53 16.79 -4.76
N HIS A 100 -5.43 17.66 -4.33
CA HIS A 100 -5.31 19.11 -4.49
C HIS A 100 -4.12 19.68 -3.73
N ASP A 101 -3.87 19.23 -2.51
CA ASP A 101 -2.72 19.67 -1.71
C ASP A 101 -1.38 19.30 -2.38
N LEU A 102 -1.30 18.11 -3.00
CA LEU A 102 -0.08 17.61 -3.62
C LEU A 102 0.12 18.12 -5.06
N PHE A 103 -0.99 18.34 -5.78
CA PHE A 103 -1.06 18.72 -7.19
C PHE A 103 -2.12 19.81 -7.39
N PRO A 104 -1.82 21.08 -7.05
CA PRO A 104 -2.79 22.17 -7.02
C PRO A 104 -3.52 22.42 -8.34
N ASP A 105 -2.89 22.15 -9.49
CA ASP A 105 -3.51 22.34 -10.82
C ASP A 105 -4.80 21.52 -11.00
N THR A 106 -4.96 20.44 -10.22
CA THR A 106 -6.18 19.61 -10.25
C THR A 106 -7.41 20.28 -9.64
N VAL A 107 -7.25 21.38 -8.90
CA VAL A 107 -8.36 22.14 -8.30
C VAL A 107 -9.21 22.81 -9.37
N ASP A 108 -8.56 23.55 -10.27
CA ASP A 108 -9.24 24.32 -11.31
C ASP A 108 -9.54 23.45 -12.54
N GLU A 109 -8.69 22.46 -12.82
CA GLU A 109 -8.83 21.55 -13.96
C GLU A 109 -8.71 20.08 -13.51
N PRO A 110 -9.81 19.44 -13.06
CA PRO A 110 -9.77 18.04 -12.63
C PRO A 110 -9.27 17.05 -13.69
N GLY A 111 -9.38 17.41 -14.98
CA GLY A 111 -8.87 16.64 -16.10
C GLY A 111 -7.35 16.37 -16.05
N VAL A 112 -6.58 17.28 -15.43
CA VAL A 112 -5.12 17.13 -15.22
C VAL A 112 -4.77 15.88 -14.41
N ALA A 113 -5.71 15.36 -13.61
CA ALA A 113 -5.51 14.09 -12.90
C ALA A 113 -5.26 12.90 -13.85
N LEU A 114 -5.70 12.97 -15.11
CA LEU A 114 -5.43 11.94 -16.11
C LEU A 114 -3.95 11.86 -16.49
N ASP A 115 -3.23 12.99 -16.45
CA ASP A 115 -1.79 13.03 -16.74
C ASP A 115 -0.99 12.39 -15.60
N LEU A 116 -1.49 12.49 -14.36
CA LEU A 116 -0.87 11.91 -13.17
C LEU A 116 -0.98 10.37 -13.12
N VAL A 117 -1.85 9.74 -13.92
CA VAL A 117 -2.09 8.29 -13.92
C VAL A 117 -0.81 7.48 -14.20
N GLN A 118 0.11 8.03 -14.99
CA GLN A 118 1.36 7.33 -15.32
C GLN A 118 2.29 7.21 -14.11
N HIS A 119 2.24 8.15 -13.17
CA HIS A 119 3.15 8.21 -12.03
C HIS A 119 3.09 6.96 -11.13
N PRO A 120 1.91 6.52 -10.62
CA PRO A 120 1.83 5.29 -9.84
C PRO A 120 2.23 4.04 -10.62
N VAL A 121 2.00 4.00 -11.93
CA VAL A 121 2.43 2.89 -12.80
C VAL A 121 3.96 2.84 -12.91
N MET A 122 4.60 3.97 -13.16
CA MET A 122 6.06 4.08 -13.24
C MET A 122 6.73 3.81 -11.90
N LEU A 123 6.13 4.26 -10.79
CA LEU A 123 6.61 3.93 -9.44
C LEU A 123 6.53 2.42 -9.18
N ARG A 124 5.41 1.80 -9.49
CA ARG A 124 5.25 0.34 -9.36
C ARG A 124 6.28 -0.43 -10.19
N ASN A 125 6.57 0.02 -11.42
CA ASN A 125 7.60 -0.61 -12.25
C ASN A 125 9.00 -0.51 -11.62
N ARG A 126 9.33 0.61 -10.98
CA ARG A 126 10.60 0.76 -10.24
C ARG A 126 10.65 -0.12 -8.99
N LEU A 127 9.51 -0.34 -8.34
CA LEU A 127 9.38 -1.23 -7.19
C LEU A 127 9.24 -2.71 -7.57
N ALA A 128 9.23 -3.06 -8.86
CA ALA A 128 8.91 -4.42 -9.31
C ALA A 128 9.76 -5.51 -8.66
N TYR A 129 11.07 -5.26 -8.48
CA TYR A 129 11.96 -6.19 -7.80
C TYR A 129 11.58 -6.38 -6.32
N ALA A 130 11.36 -5.28 -5.59
CA ALA A 130 10.97 -5.33 -4.17
C ALA A 130 9.61 -6.02 -3.98
N ILE A 131 8.66 -5.77 -4.88
CA ILE A 131 7.34 -6.42 -4.89
C ILE A 131 7.47 -7.92 -5.10
N GLU A 132 8.32 -8.35 -6.03
CA GLU A 132 8.55 -9.77 -6.31
C GLU A 132 9.22 -10.49 -5.13
N GLN A 133 10.22 -9.86 -4.49
CA GLN A 133 10.84 -10.40 -3.28
C GLN A 133 9.82 -10.51 -2.14
N ALA A 134 9.05 -9.44 -1.91
CA ALA A 134 8.01 -9.43 -0.89
C ALA A 134 6.97 -10.54 -1.09
N ARG A 135 6.55 -10.80 -2.35
CA ARG A 135 5.63 -11.88 -2.68
C ARG A 135 6.20 -13.24 -2.27
N ARG A 136 7.45 -13.53 -2.61
CA ARG A 136 8.11 -14.79 -2.26
C ARG A 136 8.27 -14.98 -0.77
N GLU A 137 8.63 -13.92 -0.04
CA GLU A 137 8.76 -13.95 1.42
C GLU A 137 7.41 -14.25 2.09
N VAL A 138 6.33 -13.62 1.64
CA VAL A 138 4.98 -13.88 2.16
C VAL A 138 4.53 -15.30 1.85
N GLU A 139 4.68 -15.76 0.60
CA GLU A 139 4.30 -17.11 0.19
C GLU A 139 5.09 -18.18 0.97
N SER A 140 6.40 -17.97 1.18
CA SER A 140 7.23 -18.87 2.00
C SER A 140 6.75 -18.91 3.44
N ALA A 141 6.49 -17.75 4.05
CA ALA A 141 6.03 -17.67 5.43
C ALA A 141 4.65 -18.34 5.63
N GLU A 142 3.75 -18.22 4.65
CA GLU A 142 2.44 -18.88 4.69
C GLU A 142 2.56 -20.41 4.59
N LEU A 143 3.48 -20.90 3.76
CA LEU A 143 3.76 -22.34 3.64
C LEU A 143 4.34 -22.90 4.94
N ASP A 144 5.31 -22.22 5.54
CA ASP A 144 5.93 -22.62 6.80
C ASP A 144 4.89 -22.64 7.94
N ALA A 145 4.05 -21.60 8.03
CA ALA A 145 2.97 -21.54 9.01
C ALA A 145 1.91 -22.65 8.82
N GLU A 146 1.63 -23.07 7.59
CA GLU A 146 0.74 -24.21 7.32
C GLU A 146 1.38 -25.54 7.72
N ILE A 147 2.68 -25.73 7.46
CA ILE A 147 3.44 -26.92 7.90
C ILE A 147 3.41 -27.02 9.43
N GLU A 148 3.69 -25.92 10.14
CA GLU A 148 3.64 -25.86 11.60
C GLU A 148 2.23 -26.14 12.14
N ARG A 149 1.19 -25.53 11.55
CA ARG A 149 -0.22 -25.81 11.93
C ARG A 149 -0.58 -27.28 11.75
N ARG A 150 -0.11 -27.92 10.68
CA ARG A 150 -0.32 -29.36 10.44
C ARG A 150 0.45 -30.24 11.43
N ALA A 151 1.68 -29.87 11.78
CA ALA A 151 2.47 -30.60 12.78
C ALA A 151 1.85 -30.48 14.19
N ALA A 152 1.39 -29.29 14.56
CA ALA A 152 0.72 -29.00 15.83
C ALA A 152 -0.63 -29.72 15.98
N LYS A 153 -1.33 -30.03 14.89
CA LYS A 153 -2.59 -30.80 14.91
C LYS A 153 -2.38 -32.31 15.14
N LYS A 154 -1.17 -32.85 14.92
CA LYS A 154 -0.91 -34.30 14.93
C LYS A 154 -0.54 -34.87 16.30
N TRP A 155 0.06 -34.10 17.21
CA TRP A 155 0.62 -34.66 18.45
C TRP A 155 -0.43 -35.01 19.52
N TRP A 156 -1.57 -34.31 19.59
CA TRP A 156 -2.62 -34.56 20.59
C TRP A 156 -3.67 -35.59 20.15
N GLN A 157 -3.75 -35.96 18.87
CA GLN A 157 -4.65 -37.03 18.39
C GLN A 157 -4.11 -38.44 18.64
N VAL A 158 -2.80 -38.58 18.89
CA VAL A 158 -2.18 -39.87 19.21
C VAL A 158 -2.58 -40.36 20.61
N TRP A 159 -2.83 -39.45 21.57
CA TRP A 159 -3.18 -39.78 22.96
C TRP A 159 -4.65 -40.13 23.20
N ARG A 160 -5.52 -40.11 22.18
CA ARG A 160 -6.95 -40.50 22.28
C ARG A 160 -7.23 -41.93 21.76
N ARG A 161 -6.19 -42.70 21.46
CA ARG A 161 -6.28 -44.10 21.06
C ARG A 161 -5.57 -45.00 22.08
N GLU A 162 -6.04 -45.01 23.30
CA GLU A 162 -5.82 -46.10 24.27
C GLU A 162 -7.14 -46.38 25.01
#